data_AF-A0A3D5IV07-F1
#
_entry.id   AF-A0A3D5IV07-F1
#
_cell.length_a   1.000
_cell.length_b   1.000
_cell.length_c   1.000
_cell.angle_alpha   90.00
_cell.angle_beta   90.00
_cell.angle_gamma   90.00
#
_symmetry.space_group_name_H-M   'P 1'
#
loop_
_entity.id
_entity.type
_entity.pdbx_description
1 polymer ?
#
loop_
_entity_poly.entity_id
_entity_poly.type
_entity_poly.pdbx_seq_one_letter_code
_entity_poly.pdbx_strand_id
1 'polypeptide(L)'
;GIRDPHIYRGQEGNFYLAMTDLHIFAKRDGIRETEWQRDGEKYGWGNNRGFVLMKSSDLINWSNAKVRLDQFFPDLKEVGAAWAPETIYDQKEGKLMLYYTMRMGNERNQMYYSYINDDFDSL
;
A
#
# COMPACT_ATOMS: atom_id res chain seq x y z
N GLY A 1 2.67 10.60 -3.77
CA GLY A 1 2.49 10.14 -5.15
C GLY A 1 1.89 8.76 -5.08
N ILE A 2 1.15 8.33 -6.09
CA ILE A 2 0.59 6.98 -6.18
C ILE A 2 1.23 6.26 -7.36
N ARG A 3 1.44 4.95 -7.24
CA ARG A 3 1.99 4.13 -8.31
C ARG A 3 1.57 2.67 -8.15
N ASP A 4 1.84 1.89 -9.18
CA ASP A 4 1.61 0.45 -9.25
C ASP A 4 0.12 0.10 -8.95
N PRO A 5 -0.85 0.64 -9.71
CA PRO A 5 -2.26 0.38 -9.46
C PRO A 5 -2.64 -1.04 -9.84
N HIS A 6 -3.26 -1.76 -8.91
CA HIS A 6 -3.95 -3.02 -9.17
C HIS A 6 -5.45 -2.82 -8.97
N ILE A 7 -6.25 -3.16 -9.99
CA ILE A 7 -7.71 -3.12 -9.93
C ILE A 7 -8.30 -4.54 -9.83
N TYR A 8 -9.23 -4.72 -8.90
CA TYR A 8 -9.98 -5.95 -8.70
C TYR A 8 -11.49 -5.68 -8.74
N ARG A 9 -12.25 -6.50 -9.45
CA ARG A 9 -13.71 -6.49 -9.41
C ARG A 9 -14.18 -7.60 -8.47
N GLY A 10 -14.79 -7.22 -7.35
CA GLY A 10 -15.35 -8.17 -6.39
C GLY A 10 -16.64 -8.82 -6.88
N GLN A 11 -17.00 -9.92 -6.20
CA GLN A 11 -18.18 -10.72 -6.51
C GLN A 11 -19.49 -9.91 -6.37
N GLU A 12 -19.52 -8.95 -5.45
CA GLU A 12 -20.66 -8.04 -5.21
C GLU A 12 -20.76 -6.89 -6.21
N GLY A 13 -19.86 -6.83 -7.20
CA GLY A 13 -19.86 -5.80 -8.25
C GLY A 13 -19.06 -4.54 -7.91
N ASN A 14 -18.59 -4.38 -6.67
CA ASN A 14 -17.67 -3.31 -6.29
C ASN A 14 -16.28 -3.48 -6.94
N PHE A 15 -15.61 -2.37 -7.19
CA PHE A 15 -14.25 -2.26 -7.70
C PHE A 15 -13.31 -1.78 -6.60
N TYR A 16 -12.14 -2.38 -6.54
CA TYR A 16 -11.13 -2.15 -5.52
C TYR A 16 -9.81 -1.80 -6.19
N LEU A 17 -9.18 -0.70 -5.79
CA LEU A 17 -7.86 -0.28 -6.24
C LEU A 17 -6.89 -0.28 -5.07
N ALA A 18 -5.78 -1.00 -5.23
CA ALA A 18 -4.67 -0.95 -4.30
C ALA A 18 -3.44 -0.33 -5.01
N MET A 19 -2.76 0.58 -4.33
CA MET A 19 -1.61 1.31 -4.88
C MET A 19 -0.54 1.56 -3.82
N THR A 20 0.70 1.66 -4.26
CA THR A 20 1.82 2.14 -3.43
C THR A 20 1.65 3.63 -3.12
N ASP A 21 1.69 4.03 -1.83
CA ASP A 21 1.79 5.45 -1.43
C ASP A 21 3.28 5.88 -1.40
N LEU A 22 3.79 6.41 -2.52
CA LEU A 22 5.19 6.80 -2.65
C LEU A 22 5.36 8.10 -3.46
N HIS A 23 6.09 9.05 -2.89
CA HIS A 23 6.43 10.31 -3.55
C HIS A 23 7.93 10.41 -3.87
N ILE A 24 8.30 10.08 -5.12
CA ILE A 24 9.69 10.04 -5.59
C ILE A 24 10.24 11.39 -6.11
N PHE A 25 9.37 12.36 -6.40
CA PHE A 25 9.77 13.65 -7.01
C PHE A 25 9.61 14.86 -6.09
N ALA A 26 9.37 14.64 -4.79
CA ALA A 26 9.12 15.74 -3.84
C ALA A 26 10.24 16.78 -3.83
N LYS A 27 11.51 16.37 -3.98
CA LYS A 27 12.65 17.28 -4.05
C LYS A 27 12.71 18.07 -5.35
N ARG A 28 12.54 17.39 -6.49
CA ARG A 28 12.47 18.05 -7.81
C ARG A 28 11.37 19.12 -7.85
N ASP A 29 10.23 18.81 -7.22
CA ASP A 29 9.04 19.67 -7.23
C ASP A 29 9.07 20.73 -6.11
N GLY A 30 10.16 20.86 -5.34
CA GLY A 30 10.30 21.85 -4.27
C GLY A 30 9.38 21.63 -3.05
N ILE A 31 8.82 20.43 -2.90
CA ILE A 31 7.93 20.05 -1.79
C ILE A 31 8.73 19.57 -0.57
N ARG A 32 9.98 19.14 -0.77
CA ARG A 32 10.86 18.64 0.30
C ARG A 32 12.33 18.86 -0.06
N GLU A 33 13.18 19.18 0.91
CA GLU A 33 14.63 19.35 0.69
C GLU A 33 15.40 18.04 0.45
N THR A 34 14.87 16.94 1.00
CA THR A 34 15.44 15.60 0.91
C THR A 34 14.78 14.76 -0.18
N GLU A 35 15.56 13.87 -0.80
CA GLU A 35 15.08 12.94 -1.82
C GLU A 35 13.91 12.09 -1.29
N TRP A 36 14.08 11.50 -0.10
CA TRP A 36 13.10 10.67 0.58
C TRP A 36 12.55 11.33 1.84
N GLN A 37 11.36 10.89 2.29
CA GLN A 37 10.78 11.39 3.55
C GLN A 37 11.56 10.88 4.77
N ARG A 38 12.18 9.70 4.64
CA ARG A 38 13.02 9.09 5.67
C ARG A 38 14.44 8.87 5.14
N ASP A 39 15.34 8.62 6.06
CA ASP A 39 16.74 8.29 5.81
C ASP A 39 16.90 7.24 4.69
N GLY A 40 17.62 7.60 3.62
CA GLY A 40 17.84 6.75 2.47
C GLY A 40 18.83 5.60 2.71
N GLU A 41 19.79 5.78 3.63
CA GLU A 41 20.75 4.73 4.00
C GLU A 41 20.04 3.66 4.85
N LYS A 42 19.22 4.09 5.81
CA LYS A 42 18.50 3.20 6.72
C LYS A 42 17.36 2.43 6.04
N TYR A 43 16.60 3.07 5.15
CA TYR A 43 15.38 2.48 4.57
C TYR A 43 15.48 2.19 3.07
N GLY A 44 16.58 2.57 2.42
CA GLY A 44 16.78 2.37 0.99
C GLY A 44 15.89 3.23 0.09
N TRP A 45 15.96 2.95 -1.21
CA TRP A 45 15.19 3.63 -2.25
C TRP A 45 13.69 3.39 -2.09
N GLY A 46 12.86 4.35 -2.48
CA GLY A 46 11.40 4.16 -2.50
C GLY A 46 10.80 3.97 -1.10
N ASN A 47 11.44 4.52 -0.07
CA ASN A 47 11.01 4.26 1.29
C ASN A 47 9.60 4.81 1.56
N ASN A 48 8.67 3.90 1.85
CA ASN A 48 7.29 4.19 2.23
C ASN A 48 6.83 3.17 3.28
N ARG A 49 5.60 3.34 3.77
CA ARG A 49 5.07 2.54 4.88
C ARG A 49 3.71 1.91 4.59
N GLY A 50 3.18 2.11 3.39
CA GLY A 50 1.78 1.79 3.18
C GLY A 50 1.25 2.10 1.79
N PHE A 51 -0.06 2.01 1.72
CA PHE A 51 -0.83 1.94 0.50
C PHE A 51 -1.91 3.01 0.49
N VAL A 52 -2.37 3.31 -0.72
CA VAL A 52 -3.67 3.95 -0.93
C VAL A 52 -4.63 2.88 -1.40
N LEU A 53 -5.73 2.71 -0.66
CA LEU A 53 -6.83 1.84 -1.00
C LEU A 53 -8.02 2.68 -1.46
N MET A 54 -8.72 2.24 -2.51
CA MET A 54 -9.91 2.92 -3.01
C MET A 54 -10.98 1.91 -3.39
N LYS A 55 -12.25 2.23 -3.10
CA LYS A 55 -13.41 1.40 -3.44
C LYS A 55 -14.41 2.22 -4.25
N SER A 56 -15.03 1.61 -5.25
CA SER A 56 -16.04 2.25 -6.11
C SER A 56 -17.09 1.25 -6.56
N SER A 57 -18.32 1.72 -6.75
CA SER A 57 -19.39 0.94 -7.38
C SER A 57 -19.55 1.22 -8.88
N ASP A 58 -18.91 2.27 -9.41
CA ASP A 58 -19.16 2.81 -10.76
C ASP A 58 -17.90 3.16 -11.57
N LEU A 59 -16.69 2.91 -11.02
CA LEU A 59 -15.38 3.27 -11.57
C LEU A 59 -15.11 4.78 -11.70
N ILE A 60 -16.04 5.64 -11.30
CA ILE A 60 -15.96 7.10 -11.42
C ILE A 60 -15.77 7.72 -10.03
N ASN A 61 -16.62 7.35 -9.09
CA ASN A 61 -16.65 7.86 -7.73
C ASN A 61 -15.96 6.88 -6.80
N TRP A 62 -14.92 7.33 -6.11
CA TRP A 62 -14.07 6.48 -5.30
C TRP A 62 -13.98 6.97 -3.86
N SER A 63 -14.18 6.07 -2.89
CA SER A 63 -13.64 6.27 -1.55
C SER A 63 -12.11 6.17 -1.60
N ASN A 64 -11.42 6.74 -0.60
CA ASN A 64 -9.98 6.59 -0.49
C ASN A 64 -9.56 6.46 0.99
N ALA A 65 -8.59 5.59 1.24
CA ALA A 65 -8.00 5.37 2.53
C ALA A 65 -6.48 5.26 2.41
N LYS A 66 -5.76 5.80 3.40
CA LYS A 66 -4.30 5.65 3.53
C LYS A 66 -4.03 4.63 4.62
N VAL A 67 -3.44 3.52 4.24
CA VAL A 67 -3.27 2.36 5.12
C VAL A 67 -1.78 2.14 5.34
N ARG A 68 -1.35 2.13 6.60
CA ARG A 68 0.07 2.02 6.97
C ARG A 68 0.33 0.79 7.83
N LEU A 69 1.22 -0.08 7.36
CA LEU A 69 1.55 -1.33 8.05
C LEU A 69 2.02 -1.10 9.49
N ASP A 70 2.83 -0.07 9.71
CA ASP A 70 3.40 0.25 11.02
C ASP A 70 2.36 0.72 12.07
N GLN A 71 1.14 1.06 11.63
CA GLN A 71 0.04 1.43 12.53
C GLN A 71 -0.78 0.22 13.00
N PHE A 72 -0.80 -0.86 12.21
CA PHE A 72 -1.56 -2.08 12.52
C PHE A 72 -0.69 -3.17 13.14
N PHE A 73 0.60 -3.20 12.80
CA PHE A 73 1.52 -4.24 13.23
C PHE A 73 2.72 -3.63 13.97
N PRO A 74 2.78 -3.74 15.31
CA PRO A 74 3.84 -3.14 16.12
C PRO A 74 5.26 -3.54 15.69
N ASP A 75 5.43 -4.76 15.18
CA ASP A 75 6.72 -5.29 14.71
C ASP A 75 7.19 -4.65 13.40
N LEU A 76 6.30 -3.95 12.69
CA LEU A 76 6.57 -3.29 11.41
C LEU A 76 6.89 -1.80 11.55
N LYS A 77 7.21 -1.30 12.75
CA LYS A 77 7.64 0.09 12.98
C LYS A 77 8.79 0.54 12.09
N GLU A 78 9.70 -0.38 11.77
CA GLU A 78 10.88 -0.15 10.95
C GLU A 78 10.72 -0.63 9.50
N VAL A 79 9.47 -0.76 9.01
CA VAL A 79 9.19 -1.13 7.62
C VAL A 79 9.88 -0.16 6.65
N GLY A 80 10.70 -0.69 5.76
CA GLY A 80 11.46 0.08 4.78
C GLY A 80 10.64 0.45 3.56
N ALA A 81 9.85 -0.52 3.09
CA ALA A 81 9.01 -0.37 1.91
C ALA A 81 7.78 -1.27 2.00
N ALA A 82 6.69 -0.82 1.38
CA ALA A 82 5.45 -1.56 1.17
C ALA A 82 4.93 -1.22 -0.24
N TRP A 83 5.12 -2.12 -1.19
CA TRP A 83 5.05 -1.82 -2.63
C TRP A 83 4.19 -2.79 -3.42
N ALA A 84 3.70 -2.28 -4.56
CA ALA A 84 2.96 -2.99 -5.60
C ALA A 84 1.90 -3.94 -4.99
N PRO A 85 0.96 -3.39 -4.19
CA PRO A 85 -0.08 -4.21 -3.61
C PRO A 85 -1.03 -4.69 -4.70
N GLU A 86 -1.47 -5.93 -4.57
CA GLU A 86 -2.48 -6.54 -5.40
C GLU A 86 -3.54 -7.19 -4.50
N THR A 87 -4.75 -7.32 -5.03
CA THR A 87 -5.92 -7.77 -4.26
C THR A 87 -6.48 -9.03 -4.88
N ILE A 88 -6.75 -10.03 -4.05
CA ILE A 88 -7.48 -11.25 -4.42
C ILE A 88 -8.50 -11.60 -3.33
N TYR A 89 -9.59 -12.26 -3.70
CA TYR A 89 -10.52 -12.82 -2.73
C TYR A 89 -10.07 -14.22 -2.32
N ASP A 90 -9.75 -14.40 -1.04
CA ASP A 90 -9.49 -15.72 -0.45
C ASP A 90 -10.83 -16.40 -0.15
N GLN A 91 -11.19 -17.37 -0.98
CA GLN A 91 -12.45 -18.13 -0.83
C GLN A 91 -12.49 -18.96 0.44
N LYS A 92 -11.34 -19.38 0.98
CA LYS A 92 -11.27 -20.22 2.18
C LYS A 92 -11.56 -19.39 3.42
N GLU A 93 -10.99 -18.20 3.51
CA GLU A 93 -11.19 -17.28 4.64
C GLU A 93 -12.39 -16.34 4.46
N GLY A 94 -12.95 -16.28 3.24
CA GLY A 94 -14.09 -15.44 2.91
C GLY A 94 -13.78 -13.94 2.91
N LYS A 95 -12.52 -13.55 2.67
CA LYS A 95 -12.01 -12.18 2.83
C LYS A 95 -11.20 -11.71 1.63
N LEU A 96 -11.18 -10.40 1.41
CA LEU A 96 -10.20 -9.80 0.52
C LEU A 96 -8.82 -9.83 1.17
N MET A 97 -7.85 -10.34 0.42
CA MET A 97 -6.44 -10.38 0.79
C MET A 97 -5.68 -9.35 -0.05
N LEU A 98 -4.91 -8.51 0.63
CA LEU A 98 -3.88 -7.67 0.03
C LEU A 98 -2.56 -8.43 0.10
N TYR A 99 -1.92 -8.69 -1.04
CA TYR A 99 -0.55 -9.18 -1.07
C TYR A 99 0.37 -8.15 -1.71
N TYR A 100 1.59 -8.06 -1.21
CA TYR A 100 2.48 -6.95 -1.52
C TYR A 100 3.94 -7.33 -1.29
N THR A 101 4.82 -6.56 -1.93
CA THR A 101 6.25 -6.61 -1.63
C THR A 101 6.54 -5.75 -0.39
N MET A 102 7.27 -6.28 0.58
CA MET A 102 7.74 -5.54 1.75
C MET A 102 9.22 -5.82 2.01
N ARG A 103 9.90 -4.86 2.66
CA ARG A 103 11.14 -5.13 3.39
C ARG A 103 11.16 -4.41 4.73
N MET A 104 11.93 -4.94 5.68
CA MET A 104 12.32 -4.24 6.90
C MET A 104 13.61 -3.43 6.64
N GLY A 105 13.67 -2.19 7.12
CA GLY A 105 14.83 -1.31 6.90
C GLY A 105 15.30 -1.28 5.44
N ASN A 106 16.52 -1.73 5.19
CA ASN A 106 17.10 -1.87 3.87
C ASN A 106 17.46 -3.34 3.53
N GLU A 107 16.71 -4.29 4.08
CA GLU A 107 16.91 -5.72 3.84
C GLU A 107 16.34 -6.18 2.48
N ARG A 108 16.36 -7.50 2.24
CA ARG A 108 15.80 -8.09 1.02
C ARG A 108 14.28 -7.91 0.98
N ASN A 109 13.77 -7.61 -0.21
CA ASN A 109 12.34 -7.58 -0.47
C ASN A 109 11.76 -9.01 -0.44
N GLN A 110 10.60 -9.18 0.17
CA GLN A 110 9.86 -10.44 0.22
C GLN A 110 8.37 -10.17 0.01
N MET A 111 7.61 -11.23 -0.30
CA MET A 111 6.16 -11.16 -0.43
C MET A 111 5.49 -11.38 0.92
N TYR A 112 4.49 -10.54 1.21
CA TYR A 112 3.67 -10.60 2.40
C TYR A 112 2.20 -10.44 2.02
N TYR A 113 1.30 -10.73 2.95
CA TYR A 113 -0.11 -10.44 2.79
C TYR A 113 -0.75 -10.00 4.11
N SER A 114 -1.89 -9.32 4.00
CA SER A 114 -2.81 -9.00 5.09
C SER A 114 -4.24 -9.13 4.57
N TYR A 115 -5.19 -9.41 5.46
CA TYR A 115 -6.60 -9.29 5.11
C TYR A 115 -7.04 -7.84 5.20
N ILE A 116 -8.06 -7.47 4.41
CA ILE A 116 -8.67 -6.14 4.42
C ILE A 116 -10.12 -6.28 4.91
N ASN A 117 -10.61 -5.30 5.65
CA ASN A 117 -12.03 -5.19 6.00
C ASN A 117 -12.94 -4.93 4.78
N ASP A 118 -14.25 -5.09 4.98
CA ASP A 118 -15.24 -4.99 3.89
C ASP A 118 -15.36 -3.57 3.31
N ASP A 119 -15.09 -2.54 4.13
CA ASP A 119 -15.09 -1.14 3.70
C ASP A 119 -13.87 -0.78 2.84
N PHE A 120 -12.88 -1.68 2.80
CA PHE A 120 -11.65 -1.54 2.03
C PHE A 120 -10.80 -0.34 2.45
N ASP A 121 -10.73 -0.09 3.76
CA ASP A 121 -10.04 1.05 4.36
C ASP A 121 -9.12 0.70 5.56
N SER A 122 -9.11 -0.56 6.00
CA SER A 122 -8.27 -1.04 7.12
C SER A 122 -7.75 -2.46 6.88
N LEU A 123 -6.58 -2.76 7.48
CA LEU A 123 -6.02 -4.11 7.62
C LEU A 123 -6.45 -4.74 8.95
#